data_AF-A0A960AWY4-F1
#
_entry.id   AF-A0A960AWY4-F1
#
_cell.length_a   1.000
_cell.length_b   1.000
_cell.length_c   1.000
_cell.angle_alpha   90.00
_cell.angle_beta   90.00
_cell.angle_gamma   90.00
#
_symmetry.space_group_name_H-M   'P 1'
#
loop_
_entity.id
_entity.type
_entity.pdbx_description
1 polymer ?
#
loop_
_entity_poly.entity_id
_entity_poly.type
_entity_poly.pdbx_seq_one_letter_code
_entity_poly.pdbx_strand_id
1 'polypeptide(L)'
;SEPYPGMVVLHEGLERAEWLVFHGAIDEAVPLLDAAENLSGRSAIYAAWLKGVALGACGQYGKALEVVEGITQGTPEYSMARSLRASLLRQLGSHDLAVVADREAMANAATPGAAIEAMTGLAADAVGLQEALTASTMLGQARSLLQKVAADPANAPIWWRHSVRVSWVECEVALLESRYPDAVTYATTALDAAESANAPRHVAKSLLFLAVSKIEAGQREQAVPDLRRSLMLSGSMGLLAVEWPTHAVLAALLKGGDPRAAHTHFVAANAITDTVRQGLTGDLAQRWAERDDILALRREAS
;
A
#
# COMPACT_ATOMS: atom_id res chain seq x y z
N SER A 1 7.72 13.32 29.20
CA SER A 1 6.59 13.30 28.26
C SER A 1 6.81 14.41 27.26
N GLU A 2 7.57 14.12 26.21
CA GLU A 2 7.61 14.96 25.02
C GLU A 2 6.55 14.42 24.05
N PRO A 3 5.69 15.28 23.48
CA PRO A 3 4.78 14.87 22.43
C PRO A 3 5.61 14.43 21.21
N TYR A 4 5.02 13.56 20.39
CA TYR A 4 5.45 13.29 19.02
C TYR A 4 5.97 14.59 18.33
N PRO A 5 7.04 14.56 17.52
CA PRO A 5 7.45 15.71 16.71
C PRO A 5 6.47 15.91 15.54
N GLY A 6 5.22 16.22 15.88
CA GLY A 6 4.06 16.23 14.98
C GLY A 6 3.00 17.27 15.36
N MET A 7 3.12 17.99 16.49
CA MET A 7 2.31 19.19 16.74
C MET A 7 3.03 20.45 16.26
N VAL A 8 3.39 20.48 14.98
CA VAL A 8 3.35 21.76 14.26
C VAL A 8 1.89 21.89 13.88
N VAL A 9 1.24 23.01 14.25
CA VAL A 9 -0.11 23.29 13.78
C VAL A 9 -0.05 23.30 12.25
N LEU A 10 -0.50 22.20 11.64
CA LEU A 10 -0.64 22.11 10.20
C LEU A 10 -1.70 23.12 9.79
N HIS A 11 -1.56 23.70 8.61
CA HIS A 11 -2.59 24.58 8.06
C HIS A 11 -3.96 23.87 8.15
N GLU A 12 -5.00 24.55 8.66
CA GLU A 12 -6.33 23.96 8.94
C GLU A 12 -6.89 23.17 7.74
N GLY A 13 -6.61 23.64 6.52
CA GLY A 13 -6.99 22.94 5.28
C GLY A 13 -6.35 21.55 5.06
N LEU A 14 -5.24 21.22 5.73
CA LEU A 14 -4.56 19.92 5.59
C LEU A 14 -5.18 18.81 6.43
N GLU A 15 -5.84 19.14 7.54
CA GLU A 15 -6.49 18.14 8.39
C GLU A 15 -7.58 17.38 7.61
N ARG A 16 -8.37 18.11 6.82
CA ARG A 16 -9.38 17.50 5.94
C ARG A 16 -8.75 16.64 4.86
N ALA A 17 -7.68 17.09 4.22
CA ALA A 17 -6.97 16.32 3.19
C ALA A 17 -6.36 15.04 3.77
N GLU A 18 -5.70 15.14 4.92
CA GLU A 18 -5.16 13.98 5.64
C GLU A 18 -6.26 12.98 6.01
N TRP A 19 -7.38 13.48 6.55
CA TRP A 19 -8.52 12.64 6.86
C TRP A 19 -9.05 11.92 5.62
N LEU A 20 -9.20 12.61 4.48
CA LEU A 20 -9.62 11.98 3.22
C LEU A 20 -8.63 10.90 2.76
N VAL A 21 -7.32 11.14 2.91
CA VAL A 21 -6.27 10.18 2.53
C VAL A 21 -6.31 8.90 3.36
N PHE A 22 -6.59 8.97 4.65
CA PHE A 22 -6.49 7.80 5.53
C PHE A 22 -7.83 7.20 5.97
N HIS A 23 -8.88 8.02 6.04
CA HIS A 23 -10.17 7.69 6.65
C HIS A 23 -11.38 7.94 5.74
N GLY A 24 -11.20 8.64 4.61
CA GLY A 24 -12.30 9.09 3.75
C GLY A 24 -12.20 8.66 2.29
N ALA A 25 -12.94 9.37 1.45
CA ALA A 25 -12.94 9.23 -0.01
C ALA A 25 -11.64 9.85 -0.58
N ILE A 26 -10.65 9.00 -0.86
CA ILE A 26 -9.29 9.45 -1.21
C ILE A 26 -9.21 10.17 -2.55
N ASP A 27 -10.17 9.92 -3.44
CA ASP A 27 -10.32 10.59 -4.73
C ASP A 27 -10.69 12.08 -4.58
N GLU A 28 -11.38 12.46 -3.50
CA GLU A 28 -11.62 13.86 -3.14
C GLU A 28 -10.37 14.57 -2.59
N ALA A 29 -9.35 13.82 -2.12
CA ALA A 29 -8.16 14.41 -1.52
C ALA A 29 -7.28 15.14 -2.55
N VAL A 30 -7.17 14.61 -3.77
CA VAL A 30 -6.30 15.21 -4.80
C VAL A 30 -6.80 16.60 -5.23
N PRO A 31 -8.07 16.81 -5.62
CA PRO A 31 -8.57 18.14 -5.94
C PRO A 31 -8.45 19.13 -4.77
N LEU A 32 -8.66 18.66 -3.53
CA LEU A 32 -8.52 19.49 -2.34
C LEU A 32 -7.08 19.97 -2.14
N LEU A 33 -6.11 19.07 -2.34
CA LEU A 33 -4.67 19.39 -2.24
C LEU A 33 -4.20 20.28 -3.40
N ASP A 34 -4.78 20.13 -4.59
CA ASP A 34 -4.49 20.99 -5.75
C ASP A 34 -5.04 22.41 -5.58
N ALA A 35 -6.19 22.56 -4.90
CA ALA A 35 -6.80 23.85 -4.58
C ALA A 35 -6.23 24.51 -3.31
N ALA A 36 -5.32 23.85 -2.59
CA ALA A 36 -4.78 24.39 -1.35
C ALA A 36 -3.80 25.54 -1.63
N GLU A 37 -4.25 26.77 -1.36
CA GLU A 37 -3.46 27.98 -1.52
C GLU A 37 -2.65 28.33 -0.26
N ASN A 38 -1.62 29.16 -0.41
CA ASN A 38 -0.83 29.74 0.68
C ASN A 38 -0.11 28.73 1.61
N LEU A 39 0.02 27.47 1.19
CA LEU A 39 0.86 26.50 1.87
C LEU A 39 2.34 26.88 1.71
N SER A 40 3.09 26.89 2.80
CA SER A 40 4.52 27.17 2.80
C SER A 40 5.27 26.29 3.80
N GLY A 41 6.60 26.25 3.65
CA GLY A 41 7.48 25.48 4.53
C GLY A 41 7.05 24.02 4.65
N ARG A 42 6.99 23.52 5.89
CA ARG A 42 6.67 22.12 6.18
C ARG A 42 5.25 21.72 5.72
N SER A 43 4.27 22.62 5.80
CA SER A 43 2.89 22.32 5.39
C SER A 43 2.79 22.05 3.89
N ALA A 44 3.52 22.80 3.05
CA ALA A 44 3.56 22.54 1.61
C ALA A 44 4.20 21.17 1.28
N ILE A 45 5.26 20.81 1.99
CA ILE A 45 5.96 19.53 1.80
C ILE A 45 5.08 18.36 2.23
N TYR A 46 4.41 18.49 3.38
CA TYR A 46 3.49 17.47 3.85
C TYR A 46 2.28 17.29 2.92
N ALA A 47 1.75 18.39 2.37
CA ALA A 47 0.70 18.35 1.35
C ALA A 47 1.13 17.62 0.08
N ALA A 48 2.36 17.85 -0.38
CA ALA A 48 2.94 17.12 -1.51
C ALA A 48 3.04 15.62 -1.21
N TRP A 49 3.48 15.23 0.00
CA TRP A 49 3.51 13.83 0.40
C TRP A 49 2.10 13.21 0.42
N LEU A 50 1.11 13.87 1.03
CA LEU A 50 -0.29 13.41 1.03
C LEU A 50 -0.84 13.24 -0.39
N LYS A 51 -0.53 14.19 -1.29
CA LYS A 51 -0.92 14.12 -2.70
C LYS A 51 -0.32 12.90 -3.39
N GLY A 52 0.96 12.61 -3.13
CA GLY A 52 1.60 11.39 -3.60
C GLY A 52 0.90 10.11 -3.10
N VAL A 53 0.53 10.07 -1.81
CA VAL A 53 -0.20 8.92 -1.22
C VAL A 53 -1.56 8.71 -1.89
N ALA A 54 -2.29 9.81 -2.15
CA ALA A 54 -3.60 9.78 -2.79
C ALA A 54 -3.51 9.34 -4.25
N LEU A 55 -2.65 9.99 -5.05
CA LEU A 55 -2.41 9.62 -6.45
C LEU A 55 -2.00 8.15 -6.59
N GLY A 56 -1.12 7.67 -5.70
CA GLY A 56 -0.71 6.27 -5.67
C GLY A 56 -1.84 5.29 -5.37
N ALA A 57 -2.76 5.64 -4.45
CA ALA A 57 -3.94 4.81 -4.18
C ALA A 57 -4.85 4.69 -5.41
N CYS A 58 -5.02 5.81 -6.11
CA CYS A 58 -5.85 5.92 -7.30
C CYS A 58 -5.17 5.39 -8.57
N GLY A 59 -4.05 4.65 -8.45
CA GLY A 59 -3.34 4.06 -9.59
C GLY A 59 -2.59 5.06 -10.48
N GLN A 60 -2.53 6.35 -10.12
CA GLN A 60 -1.82 7.40 -10.85
C GLN A 60 -0.33 7.40 -10.48
N TYR A 61 0.36 6.27 -10.66
CA TYR A 61 1.72 6.05 -10.16
C TYR A 61 2.75 7.02 -10.76
N GLY A 62 2.69 7.33 -12.05
CA GLY A 62 3.62 8.27 -12.68
C GLY A 62 3.58 9.67 -12.06
N LYS A 63 2.37 10.22 -11.87
CA LYS A 63 2.18 11.52 -11.19
C LYS A 63 2.56 11.45 -9.71
N ALA A 64 2.24 10.34 -9.03
CA ALA A 64 2.62 10.16 -7.64
C ALA A 64 4.15 10.19 -7.47
N LEU A 65 4.88 9.51 -8.36
CA LEU A 65 6.35 9.52 -8.41
C LEU A 65 6.88 10.94 -8.65
N GLU A 66 6.36 11.65 -9.66
CA GLU A 66 6.77 13.04 -9.95
C GLU A 66 6.64 13.95 -8.71
N VAL A 67 5.50 13.86 -8.00
CA VAL A 67 5.25 14.66 -6.79
C VAL A 67 6.26 14.34 -5.68
N VAL A 68 6.53 13.06 -5.41
CA VAL A 68 7.44 12.67 -4.30
C VAL A 68 8.91 12.86 -4.64
N GLU A 69 9.27 12.90 -5.93
CA GLU A 69 10.61 13.29 -6.38
C GLU A 69 10.92 14.77 -6.14
N GLY A 70 9.89 15.62 -6.09
CA GLY A 70 10.05 17.03 -5.72
C GLY A 70 10.33 17.28 -4.23
N ILE A 71 10.18 16.28 -3.36
CA ILE A 71 10.43 16.42 -1.92
C ILE A 71 11.94 16.36 -1.66
N THR A 72 12.51 17.48 -1.21
CA THR A 72 13.95 17.66 -1.06
C THR A 72 14.52 17.00 0.20
N GLN A 73 15.76 16.52 0.11
CA GLN A 73 16.52 16.04 1.26
C GLN A 73 16.71 17.14 2.31
N GLY A 74 16.80 16.75 3.58
CA GLY A 74 16.94 17.67 4.72
C GLY A 74 15.61 18.09 5.37
N THR A 75 14.48 17.62 4.85
CA THR A 75 13.15 17.79 5.46
C THR A 75 12.76 16.53 6.24
N PRO A 76 11.97 16.63 7.33
CA PRO A 76 11.50 15.46 8.05
C PRO A 76 10.70 14.46 7.18
N GLU A 77 9.99 14.96 6.16
CA GLU A 77 9.15 14.18 5.26
C GLU A 77 9.94 13.45 4.17
N TYR A 78 11.23 13.76 3.99
CA TYR A 78 12.04 13.17 2.93
C TYR A 78 12.09 11.63 3.01
N SER A 79 12.35 11.07 4.20
CA SER A 79 12.34 9.62 4.40
C SER A 79 10.97 9.01 4.04
N MET A 80 9.87 9.66 4.42
CA MET A 80 8.51 9.22 4.08
C MET A 80 8.24 9.27 2.57
N ALA A 81 8.78 10.26 1.86
CA ALA A 81 8.69 10.38 0.41
C ALA A 81 9.46 9.25 -0.29
N ARG A 82 10.65 8.91 0.21
CA ARG A 82 11.46 7.80 -0.32
C ARG A 82 10.79 6.45 -0.09
N SER A 83 10.21 6.18 1.08
CA SER A 83 9.43 4.95 1.30
C SER A 83 8.15 4.90 0.47
N LEU A 84 7.49 6.04 0.23
CA LEU A 84 6.36 6.08 -0.69
C LEU A 84 6.79 5.78 -2.13
N ARG A 85 7.90 6.37 -2.60
CA ARG A 85 8.51 6.04 -3.90
C ARG A 85 8.77 4.53 -4.03
N ALA A 86 9.39 3.92 -3.03
CA ALA A 86 9.64 2.48 -3.02
C ALA A 86 8.32 1.67 -3.07
N SER A 87 7.31 2.05 -2.27
CA SER A 87 6.00 1.41 -2.33
C SER A 87 5.34 1.51 -3.70
N LEU A 88 5.47 2.64 -4.41
CA LEU A 88 4.94 2.81 -5.77
C LEU A 88 5.67 1.90 -6.75
N LEU A 89 7.01 1.82 -6.67
CA LEU A 89 7.82 0.94 -7.52
C LEU A 89 7.52 -0.54 -7.27
N ARG A 90 7.24 -0.95 -6.03
CA ARG A 90 6.74 -2.29 -5.70
C ARG A 90 5.42 -2.61 -6.37
N GLN A 91 4.46 -1.68 -6.36
CA GLN A 91 3.18 -1.90 -7.06
C GLN A 91 3.41 -2.11 -8.56
N LEU A 92 4.45 -1.49 -9.12
CA LEU A 92 4.89 -1.67 -10.50
C LEU A 92 5.74 -2.94 -10.74
N GLY A 93 6.04 -3.73 -9.71
CA GLY A 93 6.88 -4.93 -9.82
C GLY A 93 8.38 -4.64 -9.94
N SER A 94 8.81 -3.38 -9.75
CA SER A 94 10.20 -2.94 -9.86
C SER A 94 10.92 -3.01 -8.51
N HIS A 95 11.03 -4.23 -7.96
CA HIS A 95 11.58 -4.46 -6.61
C HIS A 95 13.06 -4.06 -6.49
N ASP A 96 13.85 -4.25 -7.54
CA ASP A 96 15.23 -3.79 -7.65
C ASP A 96 15.37 -2.28 -7.41
N LEU A 97 14.47 -1.48 -7.99
CA LEU A 97 14.44 -0.02 -7.83
C LEU A 97 13.83 0.40 -6.49
N ALA A 98 12.88 -0.39 -5.97
CA ALA A 98 12.24 -0.13 -4.69
C ALA A 98 13.23 -0.28 -3.52
N VAL A 99 14.08 -1.32 -3.53
CA VAL A 99 15.14 -1.53 -2.52
C VAL A 99 16.03 -0.29 -2.39
N VAL A 100 16.41 0.32 -3.51
CA VAL A 100 17.27 1.52 -3.50
C VAL A 100 16.57 2.67 -2.77
N ALA A 101 15.29 2.89 -3.03
CA ALA A 101 14.53 3.96 -2.37
C ALA A 101 14.24 3.67 -0.89
N ASP A 102 13.92 2.44 -0.51
CA ASP A 102 13.70 2.12 0.91
C ASP A 102 15.03 2.13 1.70
N ARG A 103 16.19 1.84 1.07
CA ARG A 103 17.52 2.07 1.67
C ARG A 103 17.80 3.55 1.88
N GLU A 104 17.48 4.38 0.89
CA GLU A 104 17.59 5.83 0.99
C GLU A 104 16.66 6.40 2.08
N ALA A 105 15.44 5.88 2.18
CA ALA A 105 14.49 6.21 3.25
C ALA A 105 15.06 5.86 4.62
N MET A 106 15.63 4.66 4.77
CA MET A 106 16.24 4.20 6.02
C MET A 106 17.45 5.06 6.42
N ALA A 107 18.31 5.41 5.46
CA ALA A 107 19.48 6.26 5.70
C ALA A 107 19.11 7.67 6.18
N ASN A 108 17.91 8.15 5.83
CA ASN A 108 17.40 9.46 6.21
C ASN A 108 16.28 9.38 7.27
N ALA A 109 16.07 8.23 7.90
CA ALA A 109 15.02 8.04 8.90
C ALA A 109 15.36 8.81 10.18
N ALA A 110 14.69 9.94 10.40
CA ALA A 110 14.90 10.81 11.57
C ALA A 110 13.94 10.52 12.73
N THR A 111 12.94 9.65 12.54
CA THR A 111 11.94 9.30 13.55
C THR A 111 11.74 7.79 13.61
N PRO A 112 11.24 7.24 14.74
CA PRO A 112 10.93 5.81 14.80
C PRO A 112 9.91 5.38 13.74
N GLY A 113 8.92 6.23 13.44
CA GLY A 113 7.94 5.92 12.40
C GLY A 113 8.52 5.89 10.99
N ALA A 114 9.48 6.76 10.68
CA ALA A 114 10.21 6.69 9.42
C ALA A 114 11.07 5.42 9.34
N ALA A 115 11.74 5.05 10.43
CA ALA A 115 12.56 3.84 10.48
C ALA A 115 11.73 2.56 10.35
N ILE A 116 10.60 2.46 11.06
CA ILE A 116 9.68 1.32 10.93
C ILE A 116 9.19 1.21 9.48
N GLU A 117 8.74 2.32 8.89
CA GLU A 117 8.23 2.34 7.51
C GLU A 117 9.29 1.85 6.51
N ALA A 118 10.52 2.35 6.60
CA ALA A 118 11.61 1.94 5.72
C ALA A 118 12.01 0.47 5.91
N MET A 119 12.11 -0.02 7.16
CA MET A 119 12.41 -1.44 7.43
C MET A 119 11.29 -2.36 6.94
N THR A 120 10.02 -1.98 7.12
CA THR A 120 8.88 -2.71 6.55
C THR A 120 8.92 -2.72 5.02
N GLY A 121 9.34 -1.60 4.41
CA GLY A 121 9.54 -1.49 2.97
C GLY A 121 10.63 -2.42 2.44
N LEU A 122 11.82 -2.40 3.06
CA LEU A 122 12.93 -3.30 2.74
C LEU A 122 12.54 -4.77 2.88
N ALA A 123 11.75 -5.12 3.89
CA ALA A 123 11.23 -6.46 4.06
C ALA A 123 10.29 -6.86 2.91
N ALA A 124 9.37 -5.97 2.50
CA ALA A 124 8.48 -6.21 1.37
C ALA A 124 9.22 -6.32 0.03
N ASP A 125 10.27 -5.51 -0.17
CA ASP A 125 11.12 -5.62 -1.36
C ASP A 125 11.83 -6.97 -1.41
N ALA A 126 12.38 -7.42 -0.27
CA ALA A 126 13.00 -8.74 -0.15
C ALA A 126 12.01 -9.88 -0.42
N VAL A 127 10.73 -9.76 -0.02
CA VAL A 127 9.68 -10.71 -0.44
C VAL A 127 9.56 -10.73 -1.97
N GLY A 128 9.45 -9.57 -2.60
CA GLY A 128 9.35 -9.45 -4.07
C GLY A 128 10.55 -10.04 -4.81
N LEU A 129 11.74 -9.98 -4.19
CA LEU A 129 12.98 -10.58 -4.68
C LEU A 129 13.18 -12.06 -4.27
N GLN A 130 12.21 -12.66 -3.59
CA GLN A 130 12.25 -14.05 -3.10
C GLN A 130 13.38 -14.32 -2.08
N GLU A 131 13.77 -13.30 -1.31
CA GLU A 131 14.82 -13.35 -0.30
C GLU A 131 14.23 -13.51 1.12
N ALA A 132 13.69 -14.70 1.43
CA ALA A 132 12.96 -14.95 2.69
C ALA A 132 13.75 -14.57 3.96
N LEU A 133 15.05 -14.89 4.02
CA LEU A 133 15.89 -14.58 5.19
C LEU A 133 16.06 -13.06 5.38
N THR A 134 16.32 -12.32 4.30
CA THR A 134 16.42 -10.85 4.32
C THR A 134 15.09 -10.25 4.79
N ALA A 135 13.98 -10.72 4.22
CA ALA A 135 12.64 -10.26 4.55
C ALA A 135 12.32 -10.45 6.04
N SER A 136 12.51 -11.67 6.55
CA SER A 136 12.29 -12.02 7.97
C SER A 136 13.17 -11.20 8.91
N THR A 137 14.42 -10.93 8.53
CA THR A 137 15.36 -10.13 9.35
C THR A 137 14.91 -8.67 9.47
N MET A 138 14.63 -8.01 8.33
CA MET A 138 14.19 -6.62 8.32
C MET A 138 12.83 -6.45 9.01
N LEU A 139 11.92 -7.40 8.80
CA LEU A 139 10.61 -7.39 9.43
C LEU A 139 10.71 -7.57 10.95
N GLY A 140 11.59 -8.45 11.44
CA GLY A 140 11.86 -8.62 12.85
C GLY A 140 12.34 -7.33 13.53
N GLN A 141 13.20 -6.56 12.84
CA GLN A 141 13.67 -5.25 13.31
C GLN A 141 12.53 -4.21 13.35
N ALA A 142 11.74 -4.12 12.27
CA ALA A 142 10.58 -3.23 12.20
C ALA A 142 9.58 -3.51 13.34
N ARG A 143 9.24 -4.78 13.54
CA ARG A 143 8.31 -5.23 14.59
C ARG A 143 8.84 -4.94 15.99
N SER A 144 10.12 -5.21 16.24
CA SER A 144 10.73 -4.94 17.56
C SER A 144 10.69 -3.45 17.90
N LEU A 145 10.99 -2.58 16.93
CA LEU A 145 10.90 -1.14 17.12
C LEU A 145 9.45 -0.69 17.32
N LEU A 146 8.50 -1.19 16.52
CA LEU A 146 7.08 -0.89 16.65
C LEU A 146 6.56 -1.28 18.04
N GLN A 147 6.88 -2.49 18.52
CA GLN A 147 6.49 -2.94 19.86
C GLN A 147 7.02 -2.02 20.96
N LYS A 148 8.26 -1.55 20.82
CA LYS A 148 8.88 -0.63 21.78
C LYS A 148 8.17 0.73 21.81
N VAL A 149 7.84 1.30 20.67
CA VAL A 149 7.23 2.65 20.60
C VAL A 149 5.72 2.64 20.86
N ALA A 150 5.06 1.50 20.65
CA ALA A 150 3.65 1.27 20.94
C ALA A 150 3.40 0.61 22.32
N ALA A 151 4.44 0.48 23.16
CA ALA A 151 4.33 -0.16 24.48
C ALA A 151 3.42 0.63 25.44
N ASP A 152 3.32 1.94 25.27
CA ASP A 152 2.39 2.79 26.01
C ASP A 152 0.99 2.73 25.35
N PRO A 153 -0.05 2.22 26.04
CA PRO A 153 -1.41 2.16 25.50
C PRO A 153 -1.97 3.52 25.09
N ALA A 154 -1.52 4.62 25.69
CA ALA A 154 -1.95 5.97 25.31
C ALA A 154 -1.47 6.37 23.91
N ASN A 155 -0.32 5.84 23.48
CA ASN A 155 0.28 6.11 22.18
C ASN A 155 -0.05 5.03 21.15
N ALA A 156 -0.43 3.82 21.56
CA ALA A 156 -0.73 2.72 20.64
C ALA A 156 -1.66 3.08 19.46
N PRO A 157 -2.74 3.88 19.63
CA PRO A 157 -3.61 4.25 18.52
C PRO A 157 -2.91 5.03 17.40
N ILE A 158 -1.88 5.83 17.67
CA ILE A 158 -1.21 6.64 16.64
C ILE A 158 -0.35 5.79 15.68
N TRP A 159 -0.04 4.55 16.08
CA TRP A 159 0.80 3.61 15.35
C TRP A 159 0.00 2.65 14.47
N TRP A 160 -1.33 2.82 14.36
CA TRP A 160 -2.21 1.91 13.62
C TRP A 160 -1.72 1.63 12.20
N ARG A 161 -1.23 2.66 11.49
CA ARG A 161 -0.79 2.53 10.09
C ARG A 161 0.46 1.66 9.99
N HIS A 162 1.40 1.81 10.92
CA HIS A 162 2.59 0.97 11.01
C HIS A 162 2.23 -0.46 11.37
N SER A 163 1.31 -0.67 12.32
CA SER A 163 0.82 -2.00 12.69
C SER A 163 0.20 -2.74 11.52
N VAL A 164 -0.71 -2.09 10.77
CA VAL A 164 -1.33 -2.69 9.58
C VAL A 164 -0.27 -3.08 8.54
N ARG A 165 0.68 -2.17 8.26
CA ARG A 165 1.70 -2.41 7.23
C ARG A 165 2.71 -3.47 7.63
N VAL A 166 3.11 -3.54 8.90
CA VAL A 166 3.94 -4.63 9.42
C VAL A 166 3.21 -5.95 9.25
N SER A 167 1.93 -6.03 9.62
CA SER A 167 1.14 -7.26 9.48
C SER A 167 0.87 -7.68 8.04
N TRP A 168 0.76 -6.73 7.08
CA TRP A 168 0.78 -7.08 5.65
C TRP A 168 2.08 -7.77 5.25
N VAL A 169 3.23 -7.24 5.67
CA VAL A 169 4.51 -7.84 5.30
C VAL A 169 4.78 -9.15 6.06
N GLU A 170 4.28 -9.30 7.30
CA GLU A 170 4.26 -10.59 8.02
C GLU A 170 3.44 -11.64 7.27
N CYS A 171 2.30 -11.25 6.71
CA CYS A 171 1.50 -12.10 5.84
C CYS A 171 2.28 -12.50 4.59
N GLU A 172 2.89 -11.55 3.89
CA GLU A 172 3.70 -11.80 2.68
C GLU A 172 4.89 -12.74 2.94
N VAL A 173 5.62 -12.54 4.04
CA VAL A 173 6.73 -13.42 4.45
C VAL A 173 6.21 -14.82 4.75
N ALA A 174 5.08 -14.94 5.47
CA ALA A 174 4.47 -16.24 5.74
C ALA A 174 4.02 -16.95 4.45
N LEU A 175 3.46 -16.23 3.47
CA LEU A 175 3.13 -16.78 2.16
C LEU A 175 4.38 -17.29 1.42
N LEU A 176 5.45 -16.49 1.39
CA LEU A 176 6.73 -16.86 0.75
C LEU A 176 7.32 -18.14 1.38
N GLU A 177 7.19 -18.30 2.69
CA GLU A 177 7.67 -19.46 3.43
C GLU A 177 6.66 -20.62 3.48
N SER A 178 5.55 -20.54 2.73
CA SER A 178 4.47 -21.54 2.72
C SER A 178 3.79 -21.77 4.09
N ARG A 179 3.88 -20.81 5.01
CA ARG A 179 3.23 -20.81 6.33
C ARG A 179 1.81 -20.24 6.25
N TYR A 180 0.94 -20.86 5.46
CA TYR A 180 -0.38 -20.32 5.14
C TYR A 180 -1.29 -20.03 6.34
N PRO A 181 -1.37 -20.86 7.40
CA PRO A 181 -2.15 -20.53 8.60
C PRO A 181 -1.66 -19.24 9.30
N ASP A 182 -0.35 -19.01 9.32
CA ASP A 182 0.23 -17.79 9.89
C ASP A 182 -0.13 -16.59 9.00
N ALA A 183 -0.07 -16.75 7.67
CA ALA A 183 -0.47 -15.71 6.72
C ALA A 183 -1.93 -15.27 6.92
N VAL A 184 -2.85 -16.21 7.17
CA VAL A 184 -4.26 -15.89 7.51
C VAL A 184 -4.34 -15.10 8.82
N THR A 185 -3.55 -15.48 9.83
CA THR A 185 -3.52 -14.80 11.15
C THR A 185 -3.03 -13.37 11.02
N TYR A 186 -1.92 -13.15 10.30
CA TYR A 186 -1.38 -11.81 10.07
C TYR A 186 -2.31 -10.92 9.23
N ALA A 187 -2.92 -11.47 8.18
CA ALA A 187 -3.89 -10.72 7.38
C ALA A 187 -5.14 -10.34 8.19
N THR A 188 -5.60 -11.22 9.09
CA THR A 188 -6.70 -10.93 10.03
C THR A 188 -6.31 -9.81 10.99
N THR A 189 -5.11 -9.87 11.56
CA THR A 189 -4.59 -8.82 12.44
C THR A 189 -4.53 -7.46 11.73
N ALA A 190 -4.09 -7.45 10.47
CA ALA A 190 -4.06 -6.24 9.64
C ALA A 190 -5.47 -5.70 9.35
N LEU A 191 -6.45 -6.58 9.18
CA LEU A 191 -7.85 -6.19 8.98
C LEU A 191 -8.45 -5.57 10.24
N ASP A 192 -8.32 -6.24 11.39
CA ASP A 192 -8.85 -5.78 12.67
C ASP A 192 -8.28 -4.41 13.06
N ALA A 193 -6.97 -4.20 12.86
CA ALA A 193 -6.32 -2.92 13.10
C ALA A 193 -6.83 -1.82 12.15
N ALA A 194 -7.05 -2.15 10.87
CA ALA A 194 -7.58 -1.19 9.90
C ALA A 194 -9.04 -0.82 10.16
N GLU A 195 -9.87 -1.78 10.60
CA GLU A 195 -11.26 -1.55 11.00
C GLU A 195 -11.33 -0.69 12.27
N SER A 196 -10.53 -1.02 13.27
CA SER A 196 -10.44 -0.24 14.52
C SER A 196 -10.02 1.20 14.27
N ALA A 197 -9.16 1.44 13.27
CA ALA A 197 -8.71 2.76 12.86
C ALA A 197 -9.69 3.50 11.92
N ASN A 198 -10.82 2.88 11.54
CA ASN A 198 -11.73 3.40 10.52
C ASN A 198 -11.00 3.83 9.23
N ALA A 199 -10.15 2.95 8.71
CA ALA A 199 -9.27 3.24 7.57
C ALA A 199 -9.70 2.42 6.34
N PRO A 200 -10.70 2.86 5.55
CA PRO A 200 -11.38 2.01 4.55
C PRO A 200 -10.47 1.50 3.44
N ARG A 201 -9.48 2.30 3.01
CA ARG A 201 -8.42 1.85 2.09
C ARG A 201 -7.63 0.67 2.65
N HIS A 202 -7.26 0.76 3.92
CA HIS A 202 -6.48 -0.28 4.57
C HIS A 202 -7.36 -1.52 4.80
N VAL A 203 -8.64 -1.35 5.14
CA VAL A 203 -9.61 -2.45 5.19
C VAL A 203 -9.71 -3.16 3.84
N ALA A 204 -9.90 -2.43 2.74
CA ALA A 204 -9.99 -3.01 1.39
C ALA A 204 -8.75 -3.83 1.02
N LYS A 205 -7.55 -3.30 1.32
CA LYS A 205 -6.29 -4.01 1.05
C LYS A 205 -6.06 -5.19 2.01
N SER A 206 -6.39 -5.08 3.29
CA SER A 206 -6.31 -6.19 4.25
C SER A 206 -7.25 -7.34 3.87
N LEU A 207 -8.44 -7.05 3.35
CA LEU A 207 -9.37 -8.06 2.84
C LEU A 207 -8.79 -8.82 1.64
N LEU A 208 -8.08 -8.14 0.73
CA LEU A 208 -7.37 -8.80 -0.37
C LEU A 208 -6.29 -9.76 0.17
N PHE A 209 -5.48 -9.31 1.11
CA PHE A 209 -4.45 -10.15 1.75
C PHE A 209 -5.08 -11.37 2.44
N LEU A 210 -6.17 -11.16 3.19
CA LEU A 210 -6.87 -12.23 3.89
C LEU A 210 -7.44 -13.26 2.91
N ALA A 211 -8.05 -12.79 1.81
CA ALA A 211 -8.56 -13.65 0.77
C ALA A 211 -7.45 -14.50 0.14
N VAL A 212 -6.34 -13.89 -0.28
CA VAL A 212 -5.19 -14.61 -0.86
C VAL A 212 -4.66 -15.66 0.12
N SER A 213 -4.46 -15.30 1.39
CA SER A 213 -4.01 -16.24 2.42
C SER A 213 -4.98 -17.40 2.65
N LYS A 214 -6.29 -17.15 2.63
CA LYS A 214 -7.31 -18.22 2.71
C LYS A 214 -7.27 -19.14 1.49
N ILE A 215 -7.04 -18.61 0.29
CA ILE A 215 -6.93 -19.41 -0.94
C ILE A 215 -5.75 -20.37 -0.84
N GLU A 216 -4.57 -19.87 -0.45
CA GLU A 216 -3.36 -20.67 -0.28
C GLU A 216 -3.49 -21.69 0.86
N ALA A 217 -4.24 -21.35 1.92
CA ALA A 217 -4.60 -22.28 2.99
C ALA A 217 -5.71 -23.30 2.59
N GLY A 218 -6.16 -23.32 1.33
CA GLY A 218 -7.19 -24.24 0.84
C GLY A 218 -8.63 -23.86 1.20
N GLN A 219 -8.87 -22.71 1.81
CA GLN A 219 -10.16 -22.22 2.28
C GLN A 219 -10.85 -21.32 1.22
N ARG A 220 -10.87 -21.79 -0.04
CA ARG A 220 -11.28 -21.00 -1.22
C ARG A 220 -12.68 -20.40 -1.12
N GLU A 221 -13.64 -21.16 -0.60
CA GLU A 221 -15.03 -20.68 -0.46
C GLU A 221 -15.15 -19.49 0.49
N GLN A 222 -14.30 -19.44 1.52
CA GLN A 222 -14.29 -18.35 2.51
C GLN A 222 -13.63 -17.07 1.99
N ALA A 223 -12.89 -17.13 0.87
CA ALA A 223 -12.21 -15.97 0.29
C ALA A 223 -13.15 -15.09 -0.55
N VAL A 224 -14.22 -15.66 -1.14
CA VAL A 224 -15.12 -14.94 -2.05
C VAL A 224 -15.83 -13.75 -1.38
N PRO A 225 -16.41 -13.88 -0.16
CA PRO A 225 -17.00 -12.74 0.53
C PRO A 225 -16.01 -11.61 0.82
N ASP A 226 -14.77 -11.96 1.20
CA ASP A 226 -13.72 -10.98 1.49
C ASP A 226 -13.32 -10.20 0.23
N LEU A 227 -13.14 -10.89 -0.91
CA LEU A 227 -12.85 -10.25 -2.20
C LEU A 227 -14.00 -9.33 -2.64
N ARG A 228 -15.25 -9.75 -2.48
CA ARG A 228 -16.42 -8.92 -2.80
C ARG A 228 -16.48 -7.66 -1.95
N ARG A 229 -16.19 -7.77 -0.65
CA ARG A 229 -16.12 -6.60 0.24
C ARG A 229 -14.95 -5.68 -0.12
N SER A 230 -13.79 -6.26 -0.45
CA SER A 230 -12.63 -5.51 -0.95
C SER A 230 -12.96 -4.74 -2.23
N LEU A 231 -13.64 -5.36 -3.20
CA LEU A 231 -14.10 -4.70 -4.44
C LEU A 231 -15.11 -3.59 -4.17
N MET A 232 -16.08 -3.81 -3.28
CA MET A 232 -17.07 -2.79 -2.94
C MET A 232 -16.39 -1.53 -2.40
N LEU A 233 -15.45 -1.69 -1.46
CA LEU A 233 -14.72 -0.56 -0.88
C LEU A 233 -13.75 0.08 -1.88
N SER A 234 -13.01 -0.71 -2.64
CA SER A 234 -12.02 -0.19 -3.59
C SER A 234 -12.68 0.53 -4.76
N GLY A 235 -13.71 -0.05 -5.37
CA GLY A 235 -14.43 0.56 -6.48
C GLY A 235 -15.20 1.81 -6.10
N SER A 236 -15.83 1.85 -4.91
CA SER A 236 -16.56 3.05 -4.46
C SER A 236 -15.65 4.24 -4.12
N MET A 237 -14.36 4.02 -3.89
CA MET A 237 -13.38 5.04 -3.50
C MET A 237 -12.26 5.24 -4.55
N GLY A 238 -12.39 4.63 -5.73
CA GLY A 238 -11.40 4.75 -6.80
C GLY A 238 -10.01 4.19 -6.45
N LEU A 239 -9.93 3.18 -5.58
CA LEU A 239 -8.67 2.57 -5.13
C LEU A 239 -8.13 1.57 -6.17
N LEU A 240 -7.80 2.07 -7.36
CA LEU A 240 -7.38 1.24 -8.49
C LEU A 240 -6.23 0.29 -8.15
N ALA A 241 -5.30 0.72 -7.28
CA ALA A 241 -4.17 -0.09 -6.81
C ALA A 241 -4.59 -1.38 -6.06
N VAL A 242 -5.80 -1.42 -5.50
CA VAL A 242 -6.37 -2.58 -4.80
C VAL A 242 -7.45 -3.24 -5.66
N GLU A 243 -8.18 -2.47 -6.46
CA GLU A 243 -9.31 -2.98 -7.24
C GLU A 243 -8.89 -3.98 -8.33
N TRP A 244 -7.85 -3.68 -9.12
CA TRP A 244 -7.42 -4.58 -10.20
C TRP A 244 -6.91 -5.95 -9.69
N PRO A 245 -6.06 -6.06 -8.64
CA PRO A 245 -5.62 -7.37 -8.19
C PRO A 245 -6.78 -8.13 -7.53
N THR A 246 -7.70 -7.45 -6.83
CA THR A 246 -8.88 -8.11 -6.27
C THR A 246 -9.79 -8.68 -7.36
N HIS A 247 -9.98 -7.96 -8.47
CA HIS A 247 -10.67 -8.49 -9.64
C HIS A 247 -9.94 -9.71 -10.23
N ALA A 248 -8.63 -9.64 -10.42
CA ALA A 248 -7.84 -10.74 -10.98
C ALA A 248 -7.91 -12.01 -10.11
N VAL A 249 -7.79 -11.88 -8.78
CA VAL A 249 -7.89 -13.00 -7.83
C VAL A 249 -9.30 -13.60 -7.84
N LEU A 250 -10.34 -12.76 -7.82
CA LEU A 250 -11.73 -13.23 -7.88
C LEU A 250 -12.04 -13.94 -9.20
N ALA A 251 -11.53 -13.42 -10.32
CA ALA A 251 -11.67 -14.05 -11.63
C ALA A 251 -11.04 -15.46 -11.65
N ALA A 252 -9.81 -15.59 -11.15
CA ALA A 252 -9.12 -16.87 -11.06
C ALA A 252 -9.88 -17.90 -10.22
N LEU A 253 -10.47 -17.48 -9.10
CA LEU A 253 -11.29 -18.36 -8.26
C LEU A 253 -12.57 -18.84 -8.94
N LEU A 254 -13.23 -17.96 -9.69
CA LEU A 254 -14.52 -18.25 -10.32
C LEU A 254 -14.37 -19.06 -11.61
N LYS A 255 -13.18 -19.07 -12.24
CA LYS A 255 -12.95 -19.65 -13.57
C LYS A 255 -13.47 -21.08 -13.74
N GLY A 256 -13.37 -21.91 -12.70
CA GLY A 256 -13.83 -23.32 -12.76
C GLY A 256 -15.32 -23.53 -12.55
N GLY A 257 -16.03 -22.59 -11.89
CA GLY A 257 -17.44 -22.75 -11.51
C GLY A 257 -18.40 -21.79 -12.22
N ASP A 258 -17.95 -20.57 -12.49
CA ASP A 258 -18.69 -19.55 -13.25
C ASP A 258 -17.74 -18.82 -14.21
N PRO A 259 -17.45 -19.41 -15.38
CA PRO A 259 -16.54 -18.82 -16.38
C PRO A 259 -16.99 -17.45 -16.88
N ARG A 260 -18.31 -17.17 -16.89
CA ARG A 260 -18.85 -15.90 -17.37
C ARG A 260 -18.58 -14.79 -16.36
N ALA A 261 -18.81 -15.05 -15.06
CA ALA A 261 -18.45 -14.11 -14.01
C ALA A 261 -16.92 -13.91 -13.94
N ALA A 262 -16.15 -15.00 -14.10
CA ALA A 262 -14.69 -14.91 -14.14
C ALA A 262 -14.20 -13.98 -15.27
N HIS A 263 -14.69 -14.17 -16.50
CA HIS A 263 -14.33 -13.32 -17.63
C HIS A 263 -14.71 -11.85 -17.41
N THR A 264 -15.87 -11.58 -16.80
CA THR A 264 -16.28 -10.20 -16.43
C THR A 264 -15.24 -9.53 -15.52
N HIS A 265 -14.71 -10.27 -14.53
CA HIS A 265 -13.68 -9.77 -13.64
C HIS A 265 -12.30 -9.65 -14.31
N PHE A 266 -11.93 -10.56 -15.21
CA PHE A 266 -10.71 -10.41 -16.01
C PHE A 266 -10.73 -9.15 -16.87
N VAL A 267 -11.86 -8.87 -17.54
CA VAL A 267 -12.03 -7.64 -18.33
C VAL A 267 -11.93 -6.39 -17.45
N ALA A 268 -12.56 -6.39 -16.27
CA ALA A 268 -12.50 -5.27 -15.34
C ALA A 268 -11.05 -5.02 -14.84
N ALA A 269 -10.35 -6.07 -14.40
CA ALA A 269 -8.95 -5.97 -14.01
C ALA A 269 -8.08 -5.45 -15.17
N ASN A 270 -8.28 -5.95 -16.39
CA ASN A 270 -7.51 -5.51 -17.56
C ASN A 270 -7.73 -4.02 -17.89
N ALA A 271 -8.97 -3.53 -17.82
CA ALA A 271 -9.27 -2.12 -18.05
C ALA A 271 -8.53 -1.20 -17.05
N ILE A 272 -8.45 -1.62 -15.78
CA ILE A 272 -7.73 -0.86 -14.74
C ILE A 272 -6.21 -0.92 -14.98
N THR A 273 -5.65 -2.08 -15.31
CA THR A 273 -4.21 -2.19 -15.58
C THR A 273 -3.78 -1.42 -16.83
N ASP A 274 -4.66 -1.29 -17.84
CA ASP A 274 -4.43 -0.43 -18.99
C ASP A 274 -4.48 1.06 -18.61
N THR A 275 -5.40 1.45 -17.71
CA THR A 275 -5.43 2.82 -17.14
C THR A 275 -4.14 3.15 -16.39
N VAL A 276 -3.66 2.23 -15.55
CA VAL A 276 -2.36 2.36 -14.86
C VAL A 276 -1.24 2.51 -15.89
N ARG A 277 -1.21 1.67 -16.93
CA ARG A 277 -0.18 1.72 -17.98
C ARG A 277 -0.16 3.06 -18.72
N GLN A 278 -1.31 3.66 -19.00
CA GLN A 278 -1.40 4.97 -19.67
C GLN A 278 -0.76 6.09 -18.84
N GLY A 279 -0.79 5.98 -17.52
CA GLY A 279 -0.16 6.92 -16.59
C GLY A 279 1.36 6.75 -16.41
N LEU A 280 1.99 5.81 -17.11
CA LEU A 280 3.42 5.51 -17.01
C LEU A 280 4.19 5.89 -18.28
N THR A 281 5.45 6.31 -18.10
CA THR A 281 6.36 6.67 -19.19
C THR A 281 7.73 5.98 -19.02
N GLY A 282 8.52 5.95 -20.11
CA GLY A 282 9.88 5.40 -20.10
C GLY A 282 9.99 3.94 -19.64
N ASP A 283 11.05 3.65 -18.90
CA ASP A 283 11.40 2.31 -18.39
C ASP A 283 10.27 1.69 -17.55
N LEU A 284 9.61 2.46 -16.68
CA LEU A 284 8.52 1.95 -15.84
C LEU A 284 7.32 1.48 -16.65
N ALA A 285 7.05 2.15 -17.77
CA ALA A 285 5.97 1.78 -18.67
C ALA A 285 6.29 0.49 -19.45
N GLN A 286 7.56 0.32 -19.80
CA GLN A 286 8.05 -0.92 -20.42
C GLN A 286 7.97 -2.09 -19.42
N ARG A 287 8.57 -1.93 -18.23
CA ARG A 287 8.53 -2.94 -17.16
C ARG A 287 7.10 -3.38 -16.83
N TRP A 288 6.16 -2.45 -16.69
CA TRP A 288 4.75 -2.79 -16.45
C TRP A 288 4.14 -3.65 -17.56
N ALA A 289 4.41 -3.34 -18.82
CA ALA A 289 3.85 -4.05 -19.96
C ALA A 289 4.46 -5.45 -20.16
N GLU A 290 5.68 -5.65 -19.69
CA GLU A 290 6.42 -6.92 -19.79
C GLU A 290 6.17 -7.88 -18.62
N ARG A 291 5.47 -7.45 -17.57
CA ARG A 291 5.14 -8.31 -16.44
C ARG A 291 4.28 -9.50 -16.85
N ASP A 292 4.68 -10.69 -16.41
CA ASP A 292 4.00 -11.95 -16.73
C ASP A 292 2.55 -11.98 -16.26
N ASP A 293 2.26 -11.43 -15.07
CA ASP A 293 0.91 -11.37 -14.51
C ASP A 293 -0.01 -10.44 -15.33
N ILE A 294 0.51 -9.30 -15.80
CA ILE A 294 -0.20 -8.38 -16.69
C ILE A 294 -0.46 -9.01 -18.07
N LEU A 295 0.53 -9.71 -18.62
CA LEU A 295 0.37 -10.43 -19.89
C LEU A 295 -0.62 -11.59 -19.77
N ALA A 296 -0.59 -12.34 -18.66
CA ALA A 296 -1.56 -13.40 -18.38
C ALA A 296 -2.98 -12.85 -18.26
N LEU A 297 -3.15 -11.76 -17.51
CA LEU A 297 -4.43 -11.09 -17.36
C LEU A 297 -5.02 -10.65 -18.71
N ARG A 298 -4.20 -10.06 -19.59
CA ARG A 298 -4.62 -9.66 -20.94
C ARG A 298 -5.13 -10.82 -21.78
N ARG A 299 -4.47 -11.99 -21.69
CA ARG A 299 -4.90 -13.20 -22.41
C ARG A 299 -6.24 -13.72 -21.91
N GLU A 300 -6.48 -13.67 -20.60
CA GLU A 300 -7.73 -14.14 -19.98
C GLU A 300 -8.91 -13.17 -20.22
N ALA A 301 -8.60 -11.89 -20.44
CA ALA A 301 -9.59 -10.84 -20.73
C ALA A 301 -9.98 -10.78 -22.23
N SER A 302 -9.21 -11.43 -23.12
CA SER A 302 -9.48 -11.50 -24.56
C SER A 302 -10.48 -12.60 -24.90
#